data_AF-A0A6M3IGU9-F1
#
_entry.id   AF-A0A6M3IGU9-F1
#
_cell.length_a   1.000
_cell.length_b   1.000
_cell.length_c   1.000
_cell.angle_alpha   90.00
_cell.angle_beta   90.00
_cell.angle_gamma   90.00
#
_symmetry.space_group_name_H-M   'P 1'
#
loop_
_entity.id
_entity.type
_entity.pdbx_description
1 polymer ?
#
loop_
_entity_poly.entity_id
_entity_poly.type
_entity_poly.pdbx_seq_one_letter_code
_entity_poly.pdbx_strand_id
1 'polypeptide(L)'
;MTIKFSAHSVGNLLVGGNSMTDRQKERLTELLSREANPGAKPLTRKMADERDDLIAKRDAQFAFGATALAYIRDCWLRNEYGYDEPVMTNEMLKGLLCEEEAIGVLSRQVEGEFRVKNEETWENDWFVGTPDVVGDDVVEDVKCSWTLRTFMEVQHPSAIYYAQLQSYMSLTGRKLSRLAHVLVDTPEEIVLEEQKRYFFRFNCDEQNPHYQECIRKVEAMHAASKLLPEEDRIKVFTIERNDIYLMKLRKRVELARKIYDTLTIRGDS
;
A
#
# COMPACT_ATOMS: atom_id res chain seq x y z
N MET A 1 -20.24 8.01 -16.71
CA MET A 1 -20.09 7.41 -15.37
C MET A 1 -18.76 7.87 -14.82
N THR A 2 -18.68 8.39 -13.60
CA THR A 2 -17.42 8.92 -13.07
C THR A 2 -16.58 7.77 -12.50
N ILE A 3 -15.32 7.62 -12.93
CA ILE A 3 -14.44 6.54 -12.44
C ILE A 3 -14.24 6.63 -10.92
N LYS A 4 -14.36 5.47 -10.25
CA LYS A 4 -13.98 5.25 -8.86
C LYS A 4 -12.65 4.51 -8.82
N PHE A 5 -11.79 4.84 -7.85
CA PHE A 5 -10.49 4.18 -7.71
C PHE A 5 -10.52 3.12 -6.60
N SER A 6 -9.85 1.99 -6.83
CA SER A 6 -9.79 0.89 -5.86
C SER A 6 -9.10 1.32 -4.56
N ALA A 7 -9.70 1.03 -3.41
CA ALA A 7 -9.12 1.29 -2.09
C ALA A 7 -7.72 0.67 -1.95
N HIS A 8 -7.47 -0.52 -2.50
CA HIS A 8 -6.16 -1.18 -2.46
C HIS A 8 -5.05 -0.39 -3.17
N SER A 9 -5.38 0.40 -4.19
CA SER A 9 -4.39 1.00 -5.09
C SER A 9 -4.46 2.52 -5.14
N VAL A 10 -5.49 3.16 -4.55
CA VAL A 10 -5.66 4.62 -4.56
C VAL A 10 -4.49 5.36 -3.89
N GLY A 11 -3.76 4.69 -2.99
CA GLY A 11 -2.51 5.19 -2.42
C GLY A 11 -1.46 5.56 -3.48
N ASN A 12 -1.49 4.92 -4.66
CA ASN A 12 -0.59 5.24 -5.77
C ASN A 12 -0.76 6.69 -6.26
N LEU A 13 -1.95 7.29 -6.11
CA LEU A 13 -2.19 8.70 -6.46
C LEU A 13 -1.47 9.69 -5.53
N LEU A 14 -0.95 9.23 -4.40
CA LEU A 14 -0.15 10.02 -3.47
C LEU A 14 1.36 9.82 -3.66
N VAL A 15 1.78 8.89 -4.52
CA VAL A 15 3.19 8.57 -4.73
C VAL A 15 3.84 9.57 -5.70
N GLY A 16 4.88 10.25 -5.20
CA GLY A 16 5.67 11.19 -5.99
C GLY A 16 4.93 12.49 -6.35
N GLY A 17 5.21 13.00 -7.55
CA GLY A 17 4.72 14.29 -8.03
C GLY A 17 5.52 15.48 -7.49
N ASN A 18 5.09 16.68 -7.86
CA ASN A 18 5.80 17.92 -7.52
C ASN A 18 5.35 18.58 -6.21
N SER A 19 4.60 17.88 -5.36
CA SER A 19 4.18 18.44 -4.07
C SER A 19 5.35 18.67 -3.12
N MET A 20 5.24 19.71 -2.29
CA MET A 20 6.21 19.96 -1.22
C MET A 20 6.10 18.87 -0.15
N THR A 21 7.25 18.38 0.29
CA THR A 21 7.34 17.54 1.49
C THR A 21 7.13 18.38 2.75
N ASP A 22 6.82 17.76 3.89
CA ASP A 22 6.62 18.52 5.13
C ASP A 22 7.90 19.23 5.58
N ARG A 23 9.07 18.58 5.42
CA ARG A 23 10.38 19.22 5.61
C ARG A 23 10.58 20.44 4.72
N GLN A 24 10.12 20.39 3.47
CA GLN A 24 10.19 21.53 2.55
C GLN A 24 9.27 22.68 2.98
N LYS A 25 8.08 22.38 3.51
CA LYS A 25 7.15 23.40 4.04
C LYS A 25 7.69 24.04 5.31
N GLU A 26 8.21 23.23 6.24
CA GLU A 26 8.87 23.71 7.46
C GLU A 26 10.06 24.61 7.10
N ARG A 27 10.90 24.16 6.17
CA ARG A 27 12.06 24.92 5.69
C ARG A 27 11.66 26.24 5.03
N LEU A 28 10.63 26.24 4.19
CA LEU A 28 10.10 27.47 3.59
C LEU A 28 9.57 28.43 4.67
N THR A 29 8.87 27.90 5.68
CA THR A 29 8.34 28.68 6.80
C THR A 29 9.47 29.33 7.61
N GLU A 30 10.54 28.58 7.88
CA GLU A 30 11.73 29.07 8.56
C GLU A 30 12.39 30.21 7.78
N LEU A 31 12.60 30.03 6.46
CA LEU A 31 13.24 31.03 5.60
C LEU A 31 12.43 32.33 5.53
N LEU A 32 11.11 32.22 5.35
CA LEU A 32 10.20 33.37 5.33
C LEU A 32 10.15 34.10 6.69
N SER A 33 10.12 33.34 7.79
CA SER A 33 10.10 33.92 9.14
C SER A 33 11.40 34.67 9.46
N ARG A 34 12.53 34.15 8.99
CA ARG A 34 13.84 34.79 9.17
C ARG A 34 13.96 36.07 8.35
N GLU A 35 13.47 36.07 7.11
CA GLU A 35 13.45 37.26 6.26
C GLU A 35 12.55 38.36 6.83
N ALA A 36 11.40 37.99 7.42
CA ALA A 36 10.47 38.92 8.02
C ALA A 36 10.94 39.51 9.37
N ASN A 37 11.97 38.93 10.01
CA ASN A 37 12.45 39.37 11.31
C ASN A 37 13.58 40.43 11.17
N PRO A 38 13.35 41.70 11.54
CA PRO A 38 14.35 42.76 11.41
C PRO A 38 15.61 42.55 12.26
N GLY A 39 15.51 41.74 13.33
CA GLY A 39 16.63 41.42 14.22
C GLY A 39 17.44 40.18 13.79
N ALA A 40 17.00 39.44 12.77
CA ALA A 40 17.70 38.27 12.28
C ALA A 40 18.77 38.64 11.24
N LYS A 41 19.84 37.84 11.16
CA LYS A 41 20.84 38.01 10.10
C LYS A 41 20.17 37.78 8.74
N PRO A 42 20.44 38.64 7.73
CA PRO A 42 19.92 38.46 6.36
C PRO A 42 20.15 37.05 5.83
N LEU A 43 19.28 36.61 4.92
CA LEU A 43 19.48 35.34 4.22
C LEU A 43 20.77 35.40 3.41
N THR A 44 21.53 34.31 3.45
CA THR A 44 22.67 34.16 2.53
C THR A 44 22.14 33.96 1.12
N ARG A 45 22.96 34.20 0.09
CA ARG A 45 22.57 33.96 -1.31
C ARG A 45 21.97 32.57 -1.53
N LYS A 46 22.62 31.52 -1.01
CA LYS A 46 22.11 30.14 -1.08
C LYS A 46 20.76 29.95 -0.41
N MET A 47 20.51 30.64 0.71
CA MET A 47 19.21 30.57 1.41
C MET A 47 18.11 31.32 0.66
N ALA A 48 18.45 32.43 -0.01
CA ALA A 48 17.51 33.16 -0.86
C ALA A 48 17.16 32.33 -2.11
N ASP A 49 18.17 31.73 -2.76
CA ASP A 49 17.96 30.82 -3.90
C ASP A 49 17.07 29.61 -3.48
N GLU A 50 17.37 28.97 -2.34
CA GLU A 50 16.56 27.87 -1.78
C GLU A 50 15.12 28.29 -1.49
N ARG A 51 14.91 29.49 -0.92
CA ARG A 51 13.56 30.04 -0.68
C ARG A 51 12.81 30.21 -1.99
N ASP A 52 13.44 30.80 -3.00
CA ASP A 52 12.81 31.08 -4.29
C ASP A 52 12.43 29.78 -5.01
N ASP A 53 13.29 28.76 -4.95
CA ASP A 53 12.99 27.41 -5.46
C ASP A 53 11.78 26.78 -4.74
N LEU A 54 11.71 26.92 -3.40
CA LEU A 54 10.60 26.39 -2.60
C LEU A 54 9.28 27.13 -2.86
N ILE A 55 9.33 28.45 -3.08
CA ILE A 55 8.16 29.25 -3.48
C ILE A 55 7.69 28.83 -4.87
N ALA A 56 8.60 28.72 -5.83
CA ALA A 56 8.27 28.28 -7.19
C ALA A 56 7.62 26.88 -7.17
N LYS A 57 8.14 25.96 -6.34
CA LYS A 57 7.55 24.63 -6.17
C LYS A 57 6.17 24.65 -5.50
N ARG A 58 5.96 25.53 -4.51
CA ARG A 58 4.66 25.73 -3.84
C ARG A 58 3.60 26.20 -4.82
N ASP A 59 3.97 27.13 -5.70
CA ASP A 59 3.05 27.83 -6.60
C ASP A 59 2.88 27.13 -7.95
N ALA A 60 3.73 26.14 -8.26
CA ALA A 60 3.60 25.30 -9.43
C ALA A 60 2.29 24.50 -9.42
N GLN A 61 1.66 24.38 -10.60
CA GLN A 61 0.51 23.51 -10.78
C GLN A 61 0.91 22.06 -10.44
N PHE A 62 0.05 21.37 -9.69
CA PHE A 62 0.34 19.99 -9.32
C PHE A 62 0.44 19.08 -10.55
N ALA A 63 1.50 18.27 -10.57
CA ALA A 63 1.72 17.21 -11.55
C ALA A 63 2.00 15.89 -10.83
N PHE A 64 1.39 14.81 -11.34
CA PHE A 64 1.59 13.46 -10.82
C PHE A 64 2.98 12.90 -11.17
N GLY A 65 3.48 12.01 -10.32
CA GLY A 65 4.66 11.20 -10.62
C GLY A 65 4.34 10.03 -11.56
N ALA A 66 5.38 9.33 -12.03
CA ALA A 66 5.26 8.23 -12.97
C ALA A 66 4.34 7.09 -12.46
N THR A 67 4.44 6.71 -11.19
CA THR A 67 3.61 5.66 -10.57
C THR A 67 2.12 5.99 -10.61
N ALA A 68 1.75 7.23 -10.25
CA ALA A 68 0.36 7.65 -10.27
C ALA A 68 -0.18 7.72 -11.70
N LEU A 69 0.62 8.21 -12.66
CA LEU A 69 0.24 8.25 -14.07
C LEU A 69 0.07 6.86 -14.67
N ALA A 70 0.94 5.90 -14.33
CA ALA A 70 0.79 4.50 -14.73
C ALA A 70 -0.55 3.94 -14.21
N TYR A 71 -0.81 4.08 -12.90
CA TYR A 71 -2.05 3.61 -12.29
C TYR A 71 -3.32 4.20 -12.93
N ILE A 72 -3.32 5.49 -13.29
CA ILE A 72 -4.46 6.14 -13.98
C ILE A 72 -4.66 5.52 -15.37
N ARG A 73 -3.58 5.27 -16.12
CA ARG A 73 -3.65 4.63 -17.45
C ARG A 73 -4.14 3.20 -17.36
N ASP A 74 -3.68 2.43 -16.38
CA ASP A 74 -4.12 1.03 -16.20
C ASP A 74 -5.62 0.98 -15.90
N CYS A 75 -6.13 1.87 -15.06
CA CYS A 75 -7.56 1.99 -14.81
C CYS A 75 -8.35 2.34 -16.08
N TRP A 76 -7.79 3.21 -16.93
CA TRP A 76 -8.41 3.60 -18.19
C TRP A 76 -8.42 2.46 -19.21
N LEU A 77 -7.30 1.76 -19.38
CA LEU A 77 -7.21 0.58 -20.24
C LEU A 77 -8.20 -0.52 -19.83
N ARG A 78 -8.33 -0.78 -18.52
CA ARG A 78 -9.30 -1.74 -17.99
C ARG A 78 -10.73 -1.35 -18.32
N ASN A 79 -11.10 -0.09 -18.11
CA ASN A 79 -12.49 0.36 -18.29
C ASN A 79 -12.88 0.53 -19.76
N GLU A 80 -12.00 1.05 -20.60
CA GLU A 80 -12.29 1.32 -22.02
C GLU A 80 -12.15 0.08 -22.91
N TYR A 81 -11.19 -0.80 -22.59
CA TYR A 81 -10.86 -1.94 -23.46
C TYR A 81 -10.98 -3.31 -22.78
N GLY A 82 -11.32 -3.36 -21.48
CA GLY A 82 -11.26 -4.61 -20.73
C GLY A 82 -9.83 -5.17 -20.63
N TYR A 83 -8.82 -4.33 -20.86
CA TYR A 83 -7.43 -4.76 -20.86
C TYR A 83 -6.85 -4.67 -19.45
N ASP A 84 -6.53 -5.82 -18.88
CA ASP A 84 -5.91 -5.96 -17.57
C ASP A 84 -4.83 -7.03 -17.63
N GLU A 85 -3.61 -6.68 -17.23
CA GLU A 85 -2.51 -7.63 -17.22
C GLU A 85 -2.60 -8.50 -15.97
N PRO A 86 -2.54 -9.84 -16.10
CA PRO A 86 -2.55 -10.71 -14.93
C PRO A 86 -1.22 -10.52 -14.17
N VAL A 87 -1.30 -9.91 -13.00
CA VAL A 87 -0.18 -9.82 -12.04
C VAL A 87 -0.53 -10.68 -10.84
N MET A 88 0.12 -11.82 -10.71
CA MET A 88 0.01 -12.72 -9.56
C MET A 88 1.40 -13.16 -9.14
N THR A 89 1.85 -12.72 -7.96
CA THR A 89 3.09 -13.20 -7.36
C THR A 89 2.78 -14.24 -6.28
N ASN A 90 3.80 -15.00 -5.86
CA ASN A 90 3.65 -15.99 -4.78
C ASN A 90 3.22 -15.35 -3.45
N GLU A 91 3.64 -14.10 -3.20
CA GLU A 91 3.18 -13.31 -2.05
C GLU A 91 1.69 -12.96 -2.13
N MET A 92 1.22 -12.55 -3.31
CA MET A 92 -0.20 -12.24 -3.55
C MET A 92 -1.06 -13.49 -3.43
N LEU A 93 -0.59 -14.60 -4.00
CA LEU A 93 -1.29 -15.88 -3.95
C LEU A 93 -1.35 -16.43 -2.52
N LYS A 94 -0.25 -16.33 -1.74
CA LYS A 94 -0.27 -16.66 -0.31
C LYS A 94 -1.28 -15.79 0.45
N GLY A 95 -1.28 -14.48 0.18
CA GLY A 95 -2.26 -13.56 0.74
C GLY A 95 -3.69 -14.04 0.53
N LEU A 96 -4.03 -14.37 -0.71
CA LEU A 96 -5.36 -14.85 -1.11
C LEU A 96 -5.73 -16.19 -0.45
N LEU A 97 -4.84 -17.18 -0.49
CA LEU A 97 -5.13 -18.53 0.00
C LEU A 97 -5.17 -18.62 1.53
N CYS A 98 -4.41 -17.78 2.22
CA CYS A 98 -4.27 -17.84 3.67
C CYS A 98 -5.09 -16.77 4.42
N GLU A 99 -5.90 -15.98 3.72
CA GLU A 99 -6.66 -14.89 4.32
C GLU A 99 -7.57 -15.35 5.46
N GLU A 100 -8.34 -16.44 5.26
CA GLU A 100 -9.22 -16.98 6.29
C GLU A 100 -8.46 -17.52 7.50
N GLU A 101 -7.33 -18.22 7.28
CA GLU A 101 -6.46 -18.68 8.37
C GLU A 101 -5.94 -17.50 9.19
N ALA A 102 -5.51 -16.44 8.50
CA ALA A 102 -4.97 -15.25 9.11
C ALA A 102 -6.04 -14.44 9.88
N ILE A 103 -7.28 -14.37 9.38
CA ILE A 103 -8.45 -13.85 10.13
C ILE A 103 -8.70 -14.72 11.38
N GLY A 104 -8.54 -16.04 11.26
CA GLY A 104 -8.63 -16.96 12.39
C GLY A 104 -7.58 -16.68 13.46
N VAL A 105 -6.31 -16.46 13.08
CA VAL A 105 -5.25 -16.07 14.01
C VAL A 105 -5.58 -14.74 14.68
N LEU A 106 -5.99 -13.72 13.91
CA LEU A 106 -6.43 -12.44 14.45
C LEU A 106 -7.56 -12.62 15.48
N SER A 107 -8.51 -13.51 15.20
CA SER A 107 -9.64 -13.82 16.09
C SER A 107 -9.23 -14.43 17.42
N ARG A 108 -8.21 -15.29 17.42
CA ARG A 108 -7.70 -15.95 18.63
C ARG A 108 -6.78 -15.06 19.44
N GLN A 109 -5.98 -14.23 18.77
CA GLN A 109 -4.92 -13.45 19.40
C GLN A 109 -5.34 -12.03 19.80
N VAL A 110 -6.42 -11.50 19.21
CA VAL A 110 -6.89 -10.14 19.48
C VAL A 110 -8.37 -10.12 19.79
N GLU A 111 -8.67 -9.66 21.00
CA GLU A 111 -10.05 -9.49 21.46
C GLU A 111 -10.83 -8.56 20.51
N GLY A 112 -12.13 -8.84 20.39
CA GLY A 112 -13.04 -8.08 19.56
C GLY A 112 -14.30 -8.87 19.23
N GLU A 113 -15.09 -8.30 18.33
CA GLU A 113 -16.26 -8.96 17.75
C GLU A 113 -15.88 -10.24 17.00
N PHE A 114 -16.86 -11.11 16.83
CA PHE A 114 -16.71 -12.30 16.01
C PHE A 114 -16.39 -11.89 14.57
N ARG A 115 -15.22 -12.30 14.07
CA ARG A 115 -14.75 -11.91 12.73
C ARG A 115 -15.24 -12.92 11.71
N VAL A 116 -15.90 -12.41 10.69
CA VAL A 116 -16.27 -13.15 9.49
C VAL A 116 -15.68 -12.42 8.30
N LYS A 117 -15.14 -13.19 7.36
CA LYS A 117 -14.67 -12.65 6.09
C LYS A 117 -15.82 -11.93 5.39
N ASN A 118 -15.58 -10.70 5.00
CA ASN A 118 -16.52 -9.90 4.23
C ASN A 118 -16.34 -10.18 2.73
N GLU A 119 -17.44 -10.48 2.05
CA GLU A 119 -17.48 -10.63 0.59
C GLU A 119 -18.16 -9.43 -0.10
N GLU A 120 -18.72 -8.49 0.67
CA GLU A 120 -19.46 -7.35 0.13
C GLU A 120 -18.51 -6.26 -0.35
N THR A 121 -18.70 -5.84 -1.61
CA THR A 121 -17.99 -4.68 -2.18
C THR A 121 -18.72 -3.39 -1.83
N TRP A 122 -18.00 -2.42 -1.28
CA TRP A 122 -18.51 -1.10 -0.95
C TRP A 122 -18.06 -0.08 -1.97
N GLU A 123 -18.89 0.92 -2.24
CA GLU A 123 -18.55 2.02 -3.14
C GLU A 123 -19.13 3.36 -2.69
N ASN A 124 -18.45 4.45 -3.05
CA ASN A 124 -18.96 5.81 -2.91
C ASN A 124 -18.53 6.66 -4.12
N ASP A 125 -18.66 7.98 -4.03
CA ASP A 125 -18.30 8.91 -5.12
C ASP A 125 -16.81 8.93 -5.47
N TRP A 126 -15.94 8.26 -4.71
CA TRP A 126 -14.49 8.37 -4.82
C TRP A 126 -13.81 7.01 -4.97
N PHE A 127 -14.24 6.05 -4.14
CA PHE A 127 -13.56 4.79 -3.93
C PHE A 127 -14.49 3.61 -4.16
N VAL A 128 -13.89 2.45 -4.41
CA VAL A 128 -14.54 1.13 -4.41
C VAL A 128 -13.61 0.14 -3.71
N GLY A 129 -14.13 -0.81 -2.95
CA GLY A 129 -13.30 -1.86 -2.35
C GLY A 129 -14.04 -2.80 -1.42
N THR A 130 -13.36 -3.89 -1.11
CA THR A 130 -13.86 -4.99 -0.27
C THR A 130 -12.87 -5.12 0.89
N PRO A 131 -13.18 -4.60 2.09
CA PRO A 131 -12.38 -4.87 3.28
C PRO A 131 -12.49 -6.34 3.67
N ASP A 132 -11.48 -6.89 4.36
CA ASP A 132 -11.44 -8.31 4.72
C ASP A 132 -12.43 -8.64 5.83
N VAL A 133 -12.59 -7.76 6.82
CA VAL A 133 -13.58 -7.89 7.90
C VAL A 133 -14.23 -6.54 8.19
N VAL A 134 -15.55 -6.53 8.33
CA VAL A 134 -16.34 -5.35 8.69
C VAL A 134 -17.08 -5.61 9.99
N GLY A 135 -16.58 -5.05 11.09
CA GLY A 135 -17.27 -5.02 12.38
C GLY A 135 -18.19 -3.81 12.51
N ASP A 136 -18.78 -3.64 13.69
CA ASP A 136 -19.69 -2.53 13.97
C ASP A 136 -18.94 -1.18 13.97
N ASP A 137 -17.87 -1.09 14.77
CA ASP A 137 -17.09 0.14 14.94
C ASP A 137 -15.72 0.16 14.21
N VAL A 138 -15.24 -1.01 13.78
CA VAL A 138 -13.91 -1.20 13.18
C VAL A 138 -13.98 -1.92 11.83
N VAL A 139 -13.15 -1.49 10.89
CA VAL A 139 -12.87 -2.24 9.66
C VAL A 139 -11.48 -2.83 9.72
N GLU A 140 -11.32 -4.12 9.47
CA GLU A 140 -10.03 -4.81 9.60
C GLU A 140 -9.57 -5.33 8.24
N ASP A 141 -8.25 -5.30 8.05
CA ASP A 141 -7.56 -5.79 6.87
C ASP A 141 -6.36 -6.62 7.34
N VAL A 142 -6.19 -7.80 6.74
CA VAL A 142 -5.24 -8.82 7.12
C VAL A 142 -4.23 -8.99 5.99
N LYS A 143 -2.94 -8.93 6.34
CA LYS A 143 -1.84 -9.10 5.41
C LYS A 143 -0.98 -10.29 5.82
N CYS A 144 -1.01 -11.34 5.01
CA CYS A 144 -0.15 -12.50 5.18
C CYS A 144 1.29 -12.13 4.82
N SER A 145 2.19 -12.15 5.81
CA SER A 145 3.62 -11.92 5.58
C SER A 145 4.24 -13.10 4.81
N TRP A 146 5.09 -12.76 3.84
CA TRP A 146 5.73 -13.76 2.98
C TRP A 146 6.71 -14.65 3.76
N THR A 147 7.58 -14.02 4.55
CA THR A 147 8.63 -14.67 5.35
C THR A 147 8.79 -14.00 6.71
N LEU A 148 9.46 -14.68 7.65
CA LEU A 148 9.83 -14.11 8.95
C LEU A 148 10.61 -12.79 8.82
N ARG A 149 11.47 -12.65 7.80
CA ARG A 149 12.18 -11.39 7.54
C ARG A 149 11.21 -10.25 7.23
N THR A 150 10.35 -10.44 6.23
CA THR A 150 9.38 -9.42 5.84
C THR A 150 8.41 -9.10 6.98
N PHE A 151 8.01 -10.09 7.77
CA PHE A 151 7.21 -9.90 8.98
C PHE A 151 7.95 -9.04 10.02
N MET A 152 9.23 -9.33 10.29
CA MET A 152 10.05 -8.58 11.24
C MET A 152 10.18 -7.10 10.82
N GLU A 153 10.36 -6.82 9.54
CA GLU A 153 10.52 -5.47 8.99
C GLU A 153 9.27 -4.59 9.13
N VAL A 154 8.08 -5.19 9.30
CA VAL A 154 6.86 -4.42 9.58
C VAL A 154 6.94 -3.79 10.97
N GLN A 155 7.11 -2.47 10.99
CA GLN A 155 7.13 -1.66 12.22
C GLN A 155 5.98 -0.64 12.26
N HIS A 156 5.43 -0.31 11.10
CA HIS A 156 4.29 0.60 10.94
C HIS A 156 3.58 0.30 9.61
N PRO A 157 2.30 0.67 9.47
CA PRO A 157 1.59 0.58 8.19
C PRO A 157 2.31 1.36 7.10
N SER A 158 2.47 0.77 5.92
CA SER A 158 2.99 1.48 4.75
C SER A 158 2.03 2.63 4.36
N ALA A 159 2.54 3.64 3.63
CA ALA A 159 1.69 4.74 3.15
C ALA A 159 0.54 4.26 2.24
N ILE A 160 0.75 3.16 1.52
CA ILE A 160 -0.26 2.54 0.64
C ILE A 160 -1.35 1.86 1.49
N TYR A 161 -0.97 1.05 2.49
CA TYR A 161 -1.94 0.42 3.39
C TYR A 161 -2.67 1.44 4.25
N TYR A 162 -1.99 2.51 4.68
CA TYR A 162 -2.65 3.62 5.35
C TYR A 162 -3.74 4.25 4.47
N ALA A 163 -3.44 4.51 3.18
CA ALA A 163 -4.43 5.02 2.24
C ALA A 163 -5.62 4.06 2.06
N GLN A 164 -5.34 2.77 1.91
CA GLN A 164 -6.34 1.71 1.79
C GLN A 164 -7.31 1.70 2.98
N LEU A 165 -6.77 1.69 4.21
CA LEU A 165 -7.57 1.67 5.43
C LEU A 165 -8.40 2.94 5.63
N GLN A 166 -7.83 4.11 5.31
CA GLN A 166 -8.60 5.36 5.31
C GLN A 166 -9.76 5.30 4.31
N SER A 167 -9.51 4.77 3.10
CA SER A 167 -10.55 4.57 2.10
C SER A 167 -11.64 3.60 2.56
N TYR A 168 -11.29 2.49 3.23
CA TYR A 168 -12.29 1.59 3.81
C TYR A 168 -13.13 2.24 4.90
N MET A 169 -12.54 3.02 5.80
CA MET A 169 -13.29 3.82 6.77
C MET A 169 -14.20 4.84 6.08
N SER A 170 -13.78 5.41 4.93
CA SER A 170 -14.65 6.27 4.11
C SER A 170 -15.77 5.53 3.39
N LEU A 171 -15.60 4.26 3.09
CA LEU A 171 -16.60 3.43 2.40
C LEU A 171 -17.66 2.92 3.37
N THR A 172 -17.20 2.44 4.53
CA THR A 172 -18.03 1.77 5.53
C THR A 172 -18.58 2.70 6.60
N GLY A 173 -18.06 3.93 6.71
CA GLY A 173 -18.45 4.90 7.75
C GLY A 173 -17.83 4.64 9.14
N ARG A 174 -16.96 3.63 9.28
CA ARG A 174 -16.25 3.35 10.54
C ARG A 174 -15.22 4.43 10.86
N LYS A 175 -14.94 4.57 12.16
CA LYS A 175 -13.96 5.55 12.69
C LYS A 175 -12.62 4.91 13.01
N LEU A 176 -12.59 3.59 13.13
CA LEU A 176 -11.39 2.82 13.42
C LEU A 176 -11.14 1.82 12.30
N SER A 177 -9.87 1.57 12.05
CA SER A 177 -9.42 0.46 11.23
C SER A 177 -8.30 -0.29 11.91
N ARG A 178 -8.13 -1.56 11.55
CA ARG A 178 -7.06 -2.41 12.06
C ARG A 178 -6.32 -3.07 10.91
N LEU A 179 -4.99 -2.91 10.89
CA LEU A 179 -4.11 -3.68 10.03
C LEU A 179 -3.51 -4.83 10.85
N ALA A 180 -3.77 -6.07 10.46
CA ALA A 180 -3.14 -7.24 11.05
C ALA A 180 -2.15 -7.85 10.07
N HIS A 181 -0.85 -7.73 10.36
CA HIS A 181 0.16 -8.53 9.68
C HIS A 181 0.29 -9.87 10.37
N VAL A 182 0.09 -10.96 9.63
CA VAL A 182 0.07 -12.32 10.19
C VAL A 182 1.06 -13.20 9.43
N LEU A 183 1.87 -13.97 10.16
CA LEU A 183 2.82 -14.91 9.60
C LEU A 183 2.30 -16.35 9.78
N VAL A 184 1.64 -16.85 8.75
CA VAL A 184 1.19 -18.25 8.66
C VAL A 184 2.08 -19.08 7.74
N ASP A 185 1.93 -20.40 7.79
CA ASP A 185 2.63 -21.31 6.90
C ASP A 185 2.25 -21.00 5.45
N THR A 186 3.21 -21.11 4.53
CA THR A 186 2.91 -20.96 3.11
C THR A 186 2.31 -22.28 2.59
N PRO A 187 1.23 -22.24 1.78
CA PRO A 187 0.65 -23.43 1.16
C PRO A 187 1.70 -24.25 0.41
N GLU A 188 1.56 -25.58 0.48
CA GLU A 188 2.54 -26.53 -0.07
C GLU A 188 2.77 -26.29 -1.58
N GLU A 189 1.72 -25.97 -2.33
CA GLU A 189 1.79 -25.72 -3.77
C GLU A 189 2.70 -24.54 -4.10
N ILE A 190 2.66 -23.47 -3.30
CA ILE A 190 3.52 -22.29 -3.47
C ILE A 190 4.96 -22.64 -3.07
N VAL A 191 5.16 -23.41 -1.99
CA VAL A 191 6.48 -23.88 -1.58
C VAL A 191 7.11 -24.72 -2.70
N LEU A 192 6.35 -25.65 -3.29
CA LEU A 192 6.79 -26.46 -4.44
C LEU A 192 7.15 -25.61 -5.66
N GLU A 193 6.45 -24.51 -5.91
CA GLU A 193 6.80 -23.58 -6.99
C GLU A 193 8.15 -22.90 -6.73
N GLU A 194 8.39 -22.42 -5.51
CA GLU A 194 9.69 -21.85 -5.12
C GLU A 194 10.82 -22.90 -5.24
N GLN A 195 10.54 -24.14 -4.86
CA GLN A 195 11.47 -25.26 -5.02
C GLN A 195 11.82 -25.52 -6.50
N LYS A 196 10.81 -25.55 -7.40
CA LYS A 196 11.00 -25.74 -8.84
C LYS A 196 11.90 -24.66 -9.46
N ARG A 197 11.83 -23.41 -8.98
CA ARG A 197 12.74 -22.35 -9.45
C ARG A 197 14.20 -22.69 -9.21
N TYR A 198 14.53 -23.35 -8.10
CA TYR A 198 15.89 -23.84 -7.85
C TYR A 198 16.22 -25.09 -8.66
N PHE A 199 15.25 -25.99 -8.84
CA PHE A 199 15.43 -27.20 -9.65
C PHE A 199 15.93 -26.86 -11.05
N PHE A 200 15.28 -25.91 -11.72
CA PHE A 200 15.71 -25.46 -13.05
C PHE A 200 17.07 -24.72 -13.05
N ARG A 201 17.41 -23.99 -11.98
CA ARG A 201 18.71 -23.30 -11.85
C ARG A 201 19.89 -24.25 -11.66
N PHE A 202 19.63 -25.43 -11.10
CA PHE A 202 20.63 -26.49 -10.91
C PHE A 202 20.51 -27.58 -11.99
N ASN A 203 20.08 -27.23 -13.20
CA ASN A 203 20.02 -28.13 -14.36
C ASN A 203 19.16 -29.39 -14.13
N CYS A 204 18.09 -29.28 -13.33
CA CYS A 204 17.19 -30.38 -13.02
C CYS A 204 17.87 -31.55 -12.27
N ASP A 205 18.99 -31.29 -11.57
CA ASP A 205 19.71 -32.30 -10.79
C ASP A 205 19.30 -32.26 -9.32
N GLU A 206 18.41 -33.18 -8.91
CA GLU A 206 17.96 -33.31 -7.52
C GLU A 206 19.06 -33.79 -6.57
N GLN A 207 20.12 -34.41 -7.09
CA GLN A 207 21.25 -34.91 -6.31
C GLN A 207 22.29 -33.82 -6.06
N ASN A 208 22.17 -32.66 -6.69
CA ASN A 208 23.06 -31.55 -6.48
C ASN A 208 23.02 -31.09 -4.99
N PRO A 209 24.14 -31.12 -4.25
CA PRO A 209 24.14 -30.76 -2.84
C PRO A 209 23.71 -29.30 -2.57
N HIS A 210 23.97 -28.38 -3.50
CA HIS A 210 23.53 -27.00 -3.38
C HIS A 210 22.02 -26.86 -3.60
N TYR A 211 21.44 -27.63 -4.53
CA TYR A 211 19.99 -27.70 -4.69
C TYR A 211 19.33 -28.20 -3.41
N GLN A 212 19.77 -29.34 -2.88
CA GLN A 212 19.24 -29.92 -1.63
C GLN A 212 19.25 -28.92 -0.46
N GLU A 213 20.35 -28.18 -0.30
CA GLU A 213 20.46 -27.15 0.73
C GLU A 213 19.54 -25.95 0.48
N CYS A 214 19.34 -25.55 -0.78
CA CYS A 214 18.38 -24.49 -1.12
C CYS A 214 16.95 -24.90 -0.77
N ILE A 215 16.54 -26.12 -1.12
CA ILE A 215 15.19 -26.64 -0.85
C ILE A 215 14.91 -26.69 0.65
N ARG A 216 15.85 -27.23 1.43
CA ARG A 216 15.76 -27.26 2.90
C ARG A 216 15.56 -25.86 3.49
N LYS A 217 16.23 -24.84 2.93
CA LYS A 217 16.07 -23.44 3.36
C LYS A 217 14.71 -22.87 2.98
N VAL A 218 14.22 -23.15 1.78
CA VAL A 218 12.89 -22.73 1.31
C VAL A 218 11.81 -23.30 2.22
N GLU A 219 11.86 -24.60 2.51
CA GLU A 219 10.92 -25.26 3.42
C GLU A 219 10.96 -24.66 4.82
N ALA A 220 12.16 -24.48 5.40
CA ALA A 220 12.31 -23.90 6.72
C ALA A 220 11.82 -22.45 6.78
N MET A 221 12.03 -21.67 5.72
CA MET A 221 11.59 -20.27 5.62
C MET A 221 10.06 -20.13 5.59
N HIS A 222 9.36 -21.13 5.04
CA HIS A 222 7.91 -21.11 4.80
C HIS A 222 7.09 -21.88 5.83
N ALA A 223 7.73 -22.59 6.77
CA ALA A 223 7.09 -23.24 7.91
C ALA A 223 7.12 -22.35 9.16
N ALA A 224 6.37 -21.25 9.13
CA ALA A 224 6.25 -20.28 10.21
C ALA A 224 5.89 -20.90 11.57
N SER A 225 4.97 -21.87 11.58
CA SER A 225 4.52 -22.59 12.77
C SER A 225 5.63 -23.38 13.48
N LYS A 226 6.68 -23.75 12.75
CA LYS A 226 7.88 -24.42 13.31
C LYS A 226 8.90 -23.44 13.87
N LEU A 227 8.81 -22.16 13.48
CA LEU A 227 9.77 -21.12 13.87
C LEU A 227 9.31 -20.33 15.09
N LEU A 228 8.02 -20.03 15.18
CA LEU A 228 7.45 -19.15 16.22
C LEU A 228 6.09 -19.68 16.71
N PRO A 229 5.78 -19.49 18.00
CA PRO A 229 4.42 -19.74 18.51
C PRO A 229 3.41 -18.74 17.91
N GLU A 230 2.11 -19.02 17.97
CA GLU A 230 1.07 -18.23 17.28
C GLU A 230 1.01 -16.77 17.77
N GLU A 231 1.17 -16.55 19.07
CA GLU A 231 1.19 -15.22 19.70
C GLU A 231 2.30 -14.30 19.16
N ASP A 232 3.43 -14.87 18.71
CA ASP A 232 4.55 -14.12 18.14
C ASP A 232 4.44 -13.95 16.62
N ARG A 233 3.38 -14.50 15.99
CA ARG A 233 3.15 -14.49 14.54
C ARG A 233 2.16 -13.43 14.08
N ILE A 234 1.81 -12.47 14.93
CA ILE A 234 0.89 -11.38 14.60
C ILE A 234 1.41 -10.00 15.05
N LYS A 235 1.20 -8.99 14.20
CA LYS A 235 1.41 -7.58 14.52
C LYS A 235 0.17 -6.79 14.14
N VAL A 236 -0.36 -6.04 15.08
CA VAL A 236 -1.61 -5.29 14.91
C VAL A 236 -1.40 -3.80 15.05
N PHE A 237 -1.92 -3.04 14.09
CA PHE A 237 -1.90 -1.59 14.09
C PHE A 237 -3.34 -1.06 14.03
N THR A 238 -3.76 -0.37 15.08
CA THR A 238 -5.04 0.34 15.08
C THR A 238 -4.84 1.75 14.55
N ILE A 239 -5.67 2.15 13.59
CA ILE A 239 -5.58 3.43 12.90
C ILE A 239 -6.93 4.14 12.98
N GLU A 240 -6.89 5.37 13.45
CA GLU A 240 -8.06 6.24 13.47
C GLU A 240 -8.30 6.88 12.11
N ARG A 241 -9.58 7.16 11.83
CA ARG A 241 -10.02 7.92 10.68
C ARG A 241 -9.39 9.31 10.69
N ASN A 242 -8.83 9.70 9.55
CA ASN A 242 -8.24 11.00 9.33
C ASN A 242 -8.93 11.70 8.15
N ASP A 243 -9.93 12.53 8.46
CA ASP A 243 -10.70 13.25 7.44
C ASP A 243 -9.86 14.26 6.64
N ILE A 244 -8.82 14.86 7.24
CA ILE A 244 -7.90 15.75 6.53
C ILE A 244 -7.12 14.96 5.46
N TYR A 245 -6.65 13.77 5.81
CA TYR A 245 -5.99 12.88 4.86
C TYR A 245 -6.94 12.43 3.75
N LEU A 246 -8.18 12.07 4.10
CA LEU A 246 -9.21 11.70 3.12
C LEU A 246 -9.52 12.84 2.16
N MET A 247 -9.62 14.08 2.65
CA MET A 247 -9.79 15.26 1.79
C MET A 247 -8.61 15.41 0.82
N LYS A 248 -7.38 15.22 1.28
CA LYS A 248 -6.18 15.24 0.42
C LYS A 248 -6.24 14.14 -0.64
N LEU A 249 -6.64 12.93 -0.27
CA LEU A 249 -6.78 11.80 -1.19
C LEU A 249 -7.87 12.05 -2.23
N ARG A 250 -9.04 12.58 -1.83
CA ARG A 250 -10.12 12.95 -2.74
C ARG A 250 -9.69 14.03 -3.74
N LYS A 251 -8.94 15.05 -3.30
CA LYS A 251 -8.33 16.04 -4.22
C LYS A 251 -7.41 15.39 -5.27
N ARG A 252 -6.68 14.32 -4.90
CA ARG A 252 -5.90 13.55 -5.89
C ARG A 252 -6.81 12.80 -6.86
N VAL A 253 -7.90 12.21 -6.38
CA VAL A 253 -8.89 11.56 -7.26
C VAL A 253 -9.48 12.56 -8.26
N GLU A 254 -9.82 13.78 -7.85
CA GLU A 254 -10.33 14.82 -8.76
C GLU A 254 -9.33 15.16 -9.87
N LEU A 255 -8.06 15.33 -9.51
CA LEU A 255 -6.99 15.61 -10.48
C LEU A 255 -6.74 14.40 -11.39
N ALA A 256 -6.81 13.19 -10.84
CA ALA A 256 -6.66 11.95 -11.60
C ALA A 256 -7.79 11.78 -12.64
N ARG A 257 -9.03 12.12 -12.27
CA ARG A 257 -10.19 12.11 -13.18
C ARG A 257 -9.99 13.03 -14.38
N LYS A 258 -9.48 14.25 -14.16
CA LYS A 258 -9.18 15.18 -15.26
C LYS A 258 -8.19 14.59 -16.27
N ILE A 259 -7.18 13.85 -15.78
CA ILE A 259 -6.23 13.17 -16.67
C ILE A 259 -6.90 11.99 -17.36
N TYR A 260 -7.63 11.16 -16.59
CA TYR A 260 -8.38 10.02 -17.10
C TYR A 260 -9.29 10.40 -18.27
N ASP A 261 -10.05 11.49 -18.13
CA ASP A 261 -11.01 11.96 -19.13
C ASP A 261 -10.33 12.49 -20.41
N THR A 262 -9.03 12.77 -20.37
CA THR A 262 -8.23 13.21 -21.53
C THR A 262 -7.45 12.08 -22.19
N LEU A 263 -7.42 10.88 -21.58
CA LEU A 263 -6.68 9.75 -22.15
C LEU A 263 -7.33 9.25 -23.44
N THR A 264 -6.48 8.94 -24.42
CA THR A 264 -6.85 8.37 -25.71
C THR A 264 -5.69 7.51 -26.21
N ILE A 265 -5.98 6.48 -27.01
CA ILE A 265 -4.94 5.69 -27.69
C ILE A 265 -4.27 6.51 -28.79
N ARG A 266 -5.00 7.42 -29.43
CA ARG A 266 -4.47 8.25 -30.51
C ARG A 266 -3.62 9.33 -29.88
N GLY A 267 -2.31 9.32 -30.13
CA GLY A 267 -1.45 10.45 -29.76
C GLY A 267 -1.98 11.75 -30.37
N ASP A 268 -1.81 12.86 -29.65
CA ASP A 268 -2.14 14.18 -30.16
C ASP A 268 -1.45 14.36 -31.52
N SER A 269 -2.26 14.60 -32.56
CA SER A 269 -1.79 14.78 -33.94
C SER A 269 -1.19 16.16 -34.13
#